data_AF-A0A963IP92-F1
#
_entry.id   AF-A0A963IP92-F1
#
_cell.length_a   1.000
_cell.length_b   1.000
_cell.length_c   1.000
_cell.angle_alpha   90.00
_cell.angle_beta   90.00
_cell.angle_gamma   90.00
#
_symmetry.space_group_name_H-M   'P 1'
#
loop_
_entity.id
_entity.type
_entity.pdbx_description
1 polymer ?
#
loop_
_entity_poly.entity_id
_entity_poly.type
_entity_poly.pdbx_seq_one_letter_code
_entity_poly.pdbx_strand_id
1 'polypeptide(L)' 'HELFVEMAHFLEHLQLERTVFRSDHASNWLVLKGTLGADKQRLLKQVRQAIADPDAAMLRPAWARGL' A
#
# COMPACT_ATOMS: atom_id res chain seq x y z
N HIS A 1 -7.26 -8.64 6.21
CA HIS A 1 -6.71 -8.88 4.85
C HIS A 1 -7.47 -8.15 3.75
N GLU A 2 -8.80 -7.97 3.87
CA GLU A 2 -9.64 -7.32 2.85
C GLU A 2 -9.08 -5.99 2.31
N LEU A 3 -8.70 -5.05 3.20
CA LEU A 3 -8.13 -3.75 2.79
C LEU A 3 -6.87 -3.84 1.91
N PHE A 4 -6.01 -4.85 2.13
CA PHE A 4 -4.81 -5.01 1.31
C PHE A 4 -5.15 -5.61 -0.05
N VAL A 5 -6.12 -6.54 -0.11
CA VAL A 5 -6.61 -7.12 -1.36
C VAL A 5 -7.27 -6.03 -2.22
N GLU A 6 -8.12 -5.19 -1.63
CA GLU A 6 -8.71 -4.04 -2.31
C GLU A 6 -7.64 -3.08 -2.85
N MET A 7 -6.62 -2.76 -2.03
CA MET A 7 -5.52 -1.89 -2.48
C MET A 7 -4.71 -2.51 -3.63
N ALA A 8 -4.48 -3.83 -3.60
CA ALA A 8 -3.80 -4.53 -4.68
C ALA A 8 -4.61 -4.44 -5.99
N HIS A 9 -5.92 -4.68 -5.92
CA HIS A 9 -6.81 -4.55 -7.08
C HIS A 9 -6.86 -3.12 -7.60
N PHE A 10 -6.96 -2.13 -6.72
CA PHE A 10 -6.95 -0.71 -7.09
C PHE A 10 -5.67 -0.34 -7.86
N LEU A 11 -4.50 -0.68 -7.32
CA LEU A 11 -3.21 -0.42 -7.97
C LEU A 11 -3.03 -1.20 -9.28
N GLU A 12 -3.52 -2.45 -9.34
CA GLU A 12 -3.42 -3.31 -10.53
C GLU A 12 -4.18 -2.75 -11.73
N HIS A 13 -5.36 -2.17 -11.51
CA HIS A 13 -6.20 -1.66 -12.59
C HIS A 13 -5.94 -0.19 -12.95
N LEU A 14 -5.30 0.59 -12.07
CA LEU A 14 -4.94 1.96 -12.38
C LEU A 14 -3.79 2.06 -13.37
N GLN A 15 -4.03 2.73 -14.50
CA GLN A 15 -3.02 3.07 -15.48
C GLN A 15 -2.84 4.59 -15.50
N LEU A 16 -1.92 5.06 -14.66
CA LEU A 16 -1.61 6.49 -14.51
C LEU A 16 -0.09 6.68 -14.58
N GLU A 17 0.36 7.61 -15.40
CA GLU A 17 1.80 7.78 -15.66
C GLU A 17 2.48 8.74 -14.69
N ARG A 18 1.86 9.90 -14.41
CA ARG A 18 2.49 11.03 -13.69
C ARG A 18 1.72 11.41 -12.43
N THR A 19 1.20 10.41 -11.73
CA THR A 19 0.37 10.62 -10.54
C THR A 19 1.12 10.25 -9.28
N VAL A 20 1.18 11.19 -8.33
CA VAL A 20 1.69 10.92 -6.99
C VAL A 20 0.65 10.10 -6.22
N PHE A 21 1.07 8.95 -5.69
CA PHE A 21 0.25 8.11 -4.81
C PHE A 21 0.82 8.08 -3.39
N ARG A 22 -0.08 8.23 -2.42
CA ARG A 22 0.22 8.28 -0.99
C ARG A 22 -0.89 7.59 -0.22
N SER A 23 -0.51 6.58 0.56
CA SER A 23 -1.34 5.94 1.59
C SER A 23 -0.54 5.96 2.88
N ASP A 24 -0.28 7.16 3.40
CA ASP A 24 0.60 7.40 4.55
C ASP A 24 -0.07 8.18 5.68
N HIS A 25 -1.40 8.30 5.62
CA HIS A 25 -2.20 8.86 6.69
C HIS A 25 -2.09 7.99 7.95
N ALA A 26 -2.32 8.59 9.12
CA ALA A 26 -2.18 7.88 10.40
C ALA A 26 -3.04 6.61 10.49
N SER A 27 -4.21 6.63 9.85
CA SER A 27 -5.12 5.49 9.80
C SER A 27 -4.64 4.33 8.90
N ASN A 28 -3.63 4.50 8.05
CA ASN A 28 -3.13 3.41 7.20
C ASN A 28 -2.21 2.46 7.97
N TRP A 29 -2.45 1.15 7.84
CA TRP A 29 -1.57 0.12 8.39
C TRP A 29 -0.27 -0.01 7.58
N LEU A 30 -0.39 -0.12 6.26
CA LEU A 30 0.75 -0.22 5.35
C LEU A 30 0.98 1.15 4.71
N VAL A 31 2.19 1.70 4.89
CA VAL A 31 2.56 2.98 4.30
C VAL A 31 3.03 2.76 2.87
N LEU A 32 2.34 3.36 1.89
CA LEU A 32 2.70 3.30 0.48
C LEU A 32 2.93 4.69 -0.09
N LYS A 33 4.07 4.91 -0.74
CA LYS A 33 4.40 6.20 -1.38
C LYS A 33 5.16 5.96 -2.68
N GLY A 34 4.77 6.67 -3.74
CA GLY A 34 5.48 6.67 -5.02
C GLY A 34 4.79 7.53 -6.07
N THR A 35 5.32 7.49 -7.29
CA THR A 35 4.67 7.98 -8.50
C THR A 35 4.16 6.77 -9.28
N LEU A 36 2.84 6.64 -9.47
CA LEU A 36 2.22 5.39 -9.95
C LEU A 36 2.85 4.85 -11.23
N GLY A 37 3.10 5.66 -12.24
CA GLY A 37 3.67 5.18 -13.51
C GLY A 37 5.00 4.46 -13.33
N ALA A 38 5.93 5.08 -12.60
CA ALA A 38 7.27 4.52 -12.36
C ALA A 38 7.28 3.45 -11.26
N ASP A 39 6.45 3.60 -10.23
CA ASP A 39 6.52 2.81 -9.00
C ASP A 39 5.46 1.70 -8.90
N LYS A 40 4.53 1.56 -9.84
CA LYS A 40 3.39 0.62 -9.74
C LYS A 40 3.81 -0.79 -9.38
N GLN A 41 4.83 -1.34 -10.04
CA GLN A 41 5.29 -2.69 -9.77
C GLN A 41 5.87 -2.85 -8.36
N ARG A 42 6.61 -1.83 -7.89
CA ARG A 42 7.16 -1.80 -6.53
C ARG A 42 6.04 -1.72 -5.49
N LEU A 43 5.05 -0.84 -5.71
CA LEU A 43 3.90 -0.68 -4.81
C LEU A 43 3.03 -1.95 -4.77
N LEU A 44 2.74 -2.56 -5.92
CA LEU A 44 2.02 -3.84 -5.99
C LEU A 44 2.75 -4.95 -5.26
N LYS A 45 4.08 -5.04 -5.41
CA LYS A 45 4.89 -6.03 -4.67
C LYS A 45 4.78 -5.84 -3.17
N GLN A 46 4.86 -4.59 -2.68
CA GLN A 46 4.72 -4.30 -1.25
C GLN A 46 3.35 -4.71 -0.70
N VAL A 47 2.27 -4.41 -1.41
CA VAL A 47 0.91 -4.81 -0.99
C VAL A 47 0.76 -6.33 -1.02
N ARG A 48 1.22 -7.00 -2.09
CA ARG A 48 1.15 -8.47 -2.20
C ARG A 48 1.97 -9.18 -1.12
N GLN A 49 3.12 -8.62 -0.75
CA GLN A 49 3.90 -9.13 0.38
C GLN A 49 3.13 -9.01 1.69
N ALA A 50 2.49 -7.86 1.95
CA ALA A 50 1.67 -7.68 3.15
C ALA A 50 0.39 -8.55 3.18
N ILE A 51 -0.08 -9.03 2.03
CA ILE A 51 -1.16 -10.04 1.95
C ILE A 51 -0.62 -11.43 2.28
N ALA A 52 0.53 -11.80 1.72
CA ALA A 52 1.09 -13.15 1.84
C ALA A 52 1.72 -13.41 3.22
N ASP A 53 2.38 -12.40 3.78
CA ASP A 53 3.06 -12.45 5.07
C ASP A 53 2.89 -11.11 5.81
N PRO A 54 1.76 -10.93 6.52
CA PRO A 54 1.48 -9.70 7.26
C PRO A 54 2.45 -9.44 8.41
N ASP A 55 2.99 -10.50 9.01
CA ASP A 55 3.91 -10.42 10.16
C ASP A 55 5.30 -9.94 9.72
N ALA A 56 5.74 -10.30 8.51
CA ALA A 56 6.97 -9.78 7.92
C ALA A 56 6.82 -8.39 7.29
N ALA A 57 5.58 -7.90 7.11
CA ALA A 57 5.34 -6.56 6.61
C ALA A 57 5.61 -5.53 7.72
N MET A 58 6.32 -4.45 7.39
CA MET A 58 6.52 -3.31 8.29
C MET A 58 5.23 -2.49 8.43
N LEU A 59 4.24 -3.06 9.11
CA LEU A 59 2.97 -2.41 9.40
C LEU A 59 3.15 -1.40 10.53
N ARG A 60 2.43 -0.28 10.42
CA ARG A 60 2.32 0.69 11.50
C ARG A 60 1.66 0.02 12.72
N PRO A 61 2.28 0.08 13.91
CA PRO A 61 1.69 -0.52 15.09
C PRO A 61 0.41 0.21 15.48
N ALA A 62 -0.53 -0.50 16.11
CA ALA A 62 -1.87 0.03 16.41
C ALA A 62 -1.83 1.35 17.20
N TRP A 63 -0.93 1.47 18.18
CA TRP A 63 -0.78 2.68 19.00
C TRP A 63 -0.31 3.92 18.19
N ALA A 64 0.35 3.72 17.04
CA ALA A 64 0.84 4.80 16.20
C ALA A 64 -0.19 5.26 15.14
N ARG A 65 -1.40 4.67 15.14
CA ARG A 65 -2.44 4.91 14.12
C ARG A 65 -3.36 6.10 14.38
N GLY A 66 -3.07 6.94 15.38
CA GLY A 66 -3.74 8.24 15.60
C GLY A 66 -5.26 8.17 15.64
N LEU A 67 -5.81 7.05 16.14
CA LEU A 67 -7.24 6.81 16.32
C LEU A 67 -7.75 7.50 17.59
#